data_AF-A0A509EDD5-F1
#
_entry.id   AF-A0A509EDD5-F1
#
_cell.length_a   1.000
_cell.length_b   1.000
_cell.length_c   1.000
_cell.angle_alpha   90.00
_cell.angle_beta   90.00
_cell.angle_gamma   90.00
#
_symmetry.space_group_name_H-M   'P 1'
#
loop_
_entity.id
_entity.type
_entity.pdbx_description
1 polymer ?
#
loop_
_entity_poly.entity_id
_entity_poly.type
_entity_poly.pdbx_seq_one_letter_code
_entity_poly.pdbx_strand_id
1 'polypeptide(L)'
;MKTAYQRSCEFSNQKLSELRGSLAGIPPSTDVVLTCGSYARREASEASDLDFFVITQTNTNFDDPETVKADLSWIGSVHHALSGIVPVEPSAGGAFGDVVNRSSLLLNIGGEHDTNHNITRRMLFLLEGEALFNADELRKVRREILERYISDQMTDHQLALFLLNDVIRYYRTMATDYEFKTVETTKPKPWGIRNIKLVFSRKLLYASGLFSVAMAADRTRDGKVGLLAEYFEMPVIDRMEQICGKERLAGVMASYNYFLDKFERPEIREHLKGLRREQRDDAIFRELKNEGHHFTRELLKLFENTFDSTHPIRRAVIF
;
A
#
# COMPACT_ATOMS: atom_id res chain seq x y z
N MET A 1 -17.31 16.11 -17.19
CA MET A 1 -17.75 15.01 -16.30
C MET A 1 -16.55 14.57 -15.48
N LYS A 2 -16.69 14.31 -14.16
CA LYS A 2 -15.57 13.88 -13.31
C LYS A 2 -15.13 12.46 -13.69
N THR A 3 -13.83 12.18 -13.70
CA THR A 3 -13.31 10.82 -13.89
C THR A 3 -13.61 9.94 -12.68
N ALA A 4 -13.51 8.61 -12.82
CA ALA A 4 -13.70 7.68 -11.71
C ALA A 4 -12.73 7.96 -10.55
N TYR A 5 -11.45 8.20 -10.86
CA TYR A 5 -10.48 8.57 -9.83
C TYR A 5 -10.85 9.86 -9.09
N GLN A 6 -11.37 10.89 -9.78
CA GLN A 6 -11.80 12.13 -9.12
C GLN A 6 -12.96 11.89 -8.15
N ARG A 7 -13.94 11.04 -8.53
CA ARG A 7 -15.05 10.67 -7.63
C ARG A 7 -14.56 9.88 -6.42
N SER A 8 -13.74 8.85 -6.65
CA SER A 8 -13.12 8.04 -5.60
C SER A 8 -12.26 8.87 -4.65
N CYS A 9 -11.54 9.87 -5.16
CA CYS A 9 -10.70 10.78 -4.38
C CYS A 9 -11.53 11.69 -3.48
N GLU A 10 -12.61 12.29 -4.00
CA GLU A 10 -13.55 13.09 -3.21
C GLU A 10 -14.18 12.25 -2.09
N PHE A 11 -14.66 11.05 -2.41
CA PHE A 11 -15.23 10.12 -1.44
C PHE A 11 -14.22 9.73 -0.35
N SER A 12 -13.00 9.36 -0.75
CA SER A 12 -11.94 8.95 0.17
C SER A 12 -11.55 10.09 1.10
N ASN A 13 -11.34 11.30 0.58
CA ASN A 13 -10.94 12.46 1.38
C ASN A 13 -12.03 12.87 2.37
N GLN A 14 -13.30 12.82 1.98
CA GLN A 14 -14.41 13.05 2.89
C GLN A 14 -14.36 12.04 4.06
N LYS A 15 -14.26 10.74 3.74
CA LYS A 15 -14.23 9.68 4.76
C LYS A 15 -12.99 9.74 5.65
N LEU A 16 -11.82 10.04 5.10
CA LEU A 16 -10.60 10.26 5.87
C LEU A 16 -10.76 11.41 6.87
N SER A 17 -11.44 12.49 6.48
CA SER A 17 -11.75 13.60 7.40
C SER A 17 -12.68 13.16 8.54
N GLU A 18 -13.73 12.39 8.24
CA GLU A 18 -14.65 11.83 9.24
C GLU A 18 -13.92 10.90 10.21
N LEU A 19 -13.07 9.99 9.69
CA LEU A 19 -12.27 9.05 10.49
C LEU A 19 -11.27 9.77 11.41
N ARG A 20 -10.59 10.81 10.92
CA ARG A 20 -9.69 11.64 11.75
C ARG A 20 -10.44 12.33 12.89
N GLY A 21 -11.63 12.86 12.59
CA GLY A 21 -12.49 13.48 13.58
C GLY A 21 -12.95 12.51 14.66
N SER A 22 -13.29 11.26 14.28
CA SER A 22 -13.78 10.26 15.25
C SER A 22 -12.68 9.74 16.19
N LEU A 23 -11.41 9.86 15.82
CA LEU A 23 -10.26 9.46 16.65
C LEU A 23 -9.78 10.54 17.63
N ALA A 24 -10.33 11.75 17.57
CA ALA A 24 -9.87 12.86 18.41
C ALA A 24 -10.00 12.51 19.90
N GLY A 25 -8.86 12.50 20.61
CA GLY A 25 -8.81 12.22 22.05
C GLY A 25 -8.91 10.73 22.45
N ILE A 26 -8.85 9.79 21.49
CA ILE A 26 -8.89 8.35 21.79
C ILE A 26 -7.47 7.76 21.94
N PRO A 27 -6.58 7.81 20.92
CA PRO A 27 -5.25 7.23 21.05
C PRO A 27 -4.32 8.10 21.91
N PRO A 28 -3.34 7.52 22.62
CA PRO A 28 -2.24 8.25 23.23
C PRO A 28 -1.48 9.08 22.19
N SER A 29 -1.00 10.27 22.59
CA SER A 29 -0.29 11.18 21.69
C SER A 29 1.06 10.67 21.17
N THR A 30 1.57 9.57 21.72
CA THR A 30 2.80 8.89 21.28
C THR A 30 2.56 7.87 20.17
N ASP A 31 1.31 7.47 19.97
CA ASP A 31 0.95 6.33 19.11
C ASP A 31 0.39 6.83 17.78
N VAL A 32 0.43 5.96 16.77
CA VAL A 32 0.00 6.26 15.40
C VAL A 32 -1.14 5.33 15.03
N VAL A 33 -2.22 5.90 14.49
CA VAL A 33 -3.26 5.13 13.78
C VAL A 33 -3.14 5.49 12.32
N LEU A 34 -2.96 4.48 11.45
CA LEU A 34 -2.86 4.70 10.01
C LEU A 34 -3.76 3.75 9.24
N THR A 35 -4.17 4.20 8.06
CA THR A 35 -4.86 3.38 7.07
C THR A 35 -3.97 3.09 5.88
N CYS A 36 -4.21 1.95 5.26
CA CYS A 36 -3.64 1.54 3.99
C CYS A 36 -4.79 1.22 3.02
N GLY A 37 -4.48 0.62 1.88
CA GLY A 37 -5.51 0.14 0.98
C GLY A 37 -6.21 1.26 0.22
N SER A 38 -7.48 1.04 -0.09
CA SER A 38 -8.22 1.91 -1.01
C SER A 38 -8.39 3.34 -0.49
N TYR A 39 -8.62 3.53 0.81
CA TYR A 39 -8.73 4.87 1.40
C TYR A 39 -7.41 5.64 1.30
N ALA A 40 -6.29 4.99 1.65
CA ALA A 40 -4.98 5.62 1.59
C ALA A 40 -4.51 5.90 0.15
N ARG A 41 -4.95 5.12 -0.83
CA ARG A 41 -4.69 5.41 -2.25
C ARG A 41 -5.68 6.38 -2.91
N ARG A 42 -6.72 6.81 -2.19
CA ARG A 42 -7.82 7.66 -2.70
C ARG A 42 -8.64 6.97 -3.80
N GLU A 43 -8.81 5.66 -3.64
CA GLU A 43 -9.51 4.73 -4.53
C GLU A 43 -10.76 4.12 -3.87
N ALA A 44 -11.18 4.65 -2.71
CA ALA A 44 -12.29 4.07 -1.96
C ALA A 44 -13.65 4.41 -2.59
N SER A 45 -14.60 3.50 -2.36
CA SER A 45 -16.02 3.64 -2.69
C SER A 45 -16.85 3.13 -1.51
N GLU A 46 -18.18 3.23 -1.58
CA GLU A 46 -19.07 2.71 -0.54
C GLU A 46 -18.85 1.21 -0.24
N ALA A 47 -18.38 0.45 -1.22
CA ALA A 47 -18.11 -0.99 -1.09
C ALA A 47 -16.68 -1.32 -0.63
N SER A 48 -15.91 -0.33 -0.18
CA SER A 48 -14.54 -0.51 0.31
C SER A 48 -14.49 -0.81 1.80
N ASP A 49 -13.60 -1.74 2.16
CA ASP A 49 -13.15 -2.01 3.52
C ASP A 49 -12.15 -0.96 4.02
N LEU A 50 -12.07 -0.79 5.34
CA LEU A 50 -11.03 0.01 5.99
C LEU A 50 -9.88 -0.90 6.45
N ASP A 51 -8.79 -0.87 5.69
CA ASP A 51 -7.53 -1.48 6.09
C ASP A 51 -6.76 -0.50 7.01
N PHE A 52 -6.60 -0.82 8.29
CA PHE A 52 -5.86 0.02 9.23
C PHE A 52 -5.03 -0.81 10.21
N PHE A 53 -4.02 -0.20 10.83
CA PHE A 53 -3.32 -0.77 11.98
C PHE A 53 -2.74 0.35 12.85
N VAL A 54 -2.33 -0.03 14.06
CA VAL A 54 -1.83 0.90 15.08
C VAL A 54 -0.35 0.65 15.33
N ILE A 55 0.45 1.71 15.45
CA ILE A 55 1.85 1.61 15.92
C ILE A 55 1.91 2.20 17.32
N THR A 56 2.30 1.37 18.29
CA THR A 56 2.46 1.80 19.68
C THR A 56 3.93 1.96 20.07
N GLN A 57 4.21 2.97 20.88
CA GLN A 57 5.52 3.15 21.53
C GLN A 57 5.62 2.42 22.87
N THR A 58 4.50 1.99 23.44
CA THR A 58 4.49 1.23 24.70
C THR A 58 5.25 -0.07 24.47
N ASN A 59 6.35 -0.26 25.21
CA ASN A 59 7.10 -1.51 25.22
C ASN A 59 6.25 -2.60 25.88
N THR A 60 5.37 -3.20 25.09
CA THR A 60 4.68 -4.42 25.49
C THR A 60 5.69 -5.55 25.37
N ASN A 61 6.18 -6.06 26.51
CA ASN A 61 6.77 -7.40 26.54
C ASN A 61 5.65 -8.36 26.09
N PHE A 62 5.74 -8.87 24.86
CA PHE A 62 4.71 -9.74 24.28
C PHE A 62 4.65 -11.13 24.94
N ASP A 63 5.47 -11.37 25.95
CA ASP A 63 5.52 -12.63 26.70
C ASP A 63 4.31 -12.83 27.62
N ASP A 64 3.50 -11.80 27.89
CA ASP A 64 2.22 -11.91 28.62
C ASP A 64 1.04 -11.21 27.90
N PRO A 65 0.17 -11.98 27.20
CA PRO A 65 -0.99 -11.45 26.47
C PRO A 65 -2.05 -10.74 27.33
N GLU A 66 -2.16 -11.03 28.62
CA GLU A 66 -3.15 -10.38 29.52
C GLU A 66 -2.71 -8.96 29.89
N THR A 67 -1.42 -8.75 30.18
CA THR A 67 -0.85 -7.43 30.45
C THR A 67 -0.91 -6.52 29.20
N VAL A 68 -0.67 -7.07 28.00
CA VAL A 68 -0.83 -6.34 26.73
C VAL A 68 -2.26 -5.87 26.47
N LYS A 69 -3.27 -6.63 26.90
CA LYS A 69 -4.69 -6.28 26.72
C LYS A 69 -5.15 -5.15 27.65
N ALA A 70 -4.64 -5.07 28.88
CA ALA A 70 -5.01 -4.02 29.83
C ALA A 70 -4.45 -2.64 29.42
N ASP A 71 -3.19 -2.60 28.96
CA ASP A 71 -2.50 -1.37 28.56
C ASP A 71 -3.00 -0.77 27.23
N LEU A 72 -3.78 -1.52 26.46
CA LEU A 72 -4.26 -1.14 25.13
C LEU A 72 -5.80 -1.07 25.05
N SER A 73 -6.48 -0.85 26.18
CA SER A 73 -7.95 -0.75 26.24
C SER A 73 -8.56 0.27 25.27
N TRP A 74 -7.84 1.35 24.96
CA TRP A 74 -8.22 2.38 23.98
C TRP A 74 -8.29 1.86 22.53
N ILE A 75 -7.63 0.75 22.20
CA ILE A 75 -7.71 0.12 20.86
C ILE A 75 -9.14 -0.30 20.55
N GLY A 76 -9.88 -0.83 21.54
CA GLY A 76 -11.29 -1.16 21.37
C GLY A 76 -12.13 0.07 21.00
N SER A 77 -11.84 1.22 21.62
CA SER A 77 -12.47 2.50 21.29
C SER A 77 -12.10 3.00 19.90
N VAL A 78 -10.86 2.77 19.44
CA VAL A 78 -10.44 3.05 18.05
C VAL A 78 -11.24 2.21 17.07
N HIS A 79 -11.32 0.89 17.28
CA HIS A 79 -12.12 0.00 16.43
C HIS A 79 -13.58 0.45 16.36
N HIS A 80 -14.17 0.81 17.50
CA HIS A 80 -15.56 1.30 17.57
C HIS A 80 -15.75 2.64 16.82
N ALA A 81 -14.83 3.59 17.01
CA ALA A 81 -14.89 4.89 16.36
C ALA A 81 -14.73 4.80 14.84
N LEU A 82 -13.91 3.85 14.35
CA LEU A 82 -13.71 3.62 12.92
C LEU A 82 -14.89 2.87 12.29
N SER A 83 -15.42 1.83 12.96
CA SER A 83 -16.55 1.05 12.44
C SER A 83 -17.86 1.84 12.38
N GLY A 84 -18.00 2.87 13.22
CA GLY A 84 -19.10 3.84 13.12
C GLY A 84 -19.11 4.68 11.83
N ILE A 85 -17.97 4.80 11.14
CA ILE A 85 -17.82 5.56 9.90
C ILE A 85 -17.73 4.65 8.67
N VAL A 86 -16.95 3.57 8.77
CA VAL A 86 -16.78 2.55 7.73
C VAL A 86 -17.17 1.18 8.31
N PRO A 87 -18.38 0.69 8.03
CA PRO A 87 -18.91 -0.53 8.67
C PRO A 87 -18.28 -1.82 8.13
N VAL A 88 -17.53 -1.75 7.03
CA VAL A 88 -16.87 -2.92 6.44
C VAL A 88 -15.52 -3.15 7.13
N GLU A 89 -15.50 -4.13 8.03
CA GLU A 89 -14.31 -4.51 8.79
C GLU A 89 -13.17 -5.07 7.91
N PRO A 90 -11.90 -4.87 8.31
CA PRO A 90 -10.77 -5.50 7.65
C PRO A 90 -10.86 -7.03 7.73
N SER A 91 -10.21 -7.71 6.78
CA SER A 91 -10.18 -9.19 6.79
C SER A 91 -9.52 -9.73 8.07
N ALA A 92 -10.26 -10.49 8.88
CA ALA A 92 -9.76 -11.18 10.07
C ALA A 92 -8.52 -12.04 9.77
N GLY A 93 -7.50 -11.96 10.65
CA GLY A 93 -6.22 -12.68 10.52
C GLY A 93 -5.28 -12.13 9.44
N GLY A 94 -5.50 -10.90 8.97
CA GLY A 94 -4.67 -10.21 8.00
C GLY A 94 -3.57 -9.34 8.62
N ALA A 95 -2.92 -8.49 7.83
CA ALA A 95 -1.95 -7.51 8.32
C ALA A 95 -2.58 -6.30 9.05
N PHE A 96 -3.91 -6.28 9.18
CA PHE A 96 -4.76 -5.15 9.54
C PHE A 96 -5.61 -5.49 10.77
N GLY A 97 -6.02 -4.46 11.52
CA GLY A 97 -6.80 -4.60 12.76
C GLY A 97 -5.98 -5.00 13.99
N ASP A 98 -4.65 -4.95 13.88
CA ASP A 98 -3.71 -5.37 14.92
C ASP A 98 -2.82 -4.21 15.37
N VAL A 99 -2.27 -4.34 16.58
CA VAL A 99 -1.23 -3.48 17.13
C VAL A 99 0.13 -3.97 16.63
N VAL A 100 0.89 -3.05 16.04
CA VAL A 100 2.23 -3.28 15.49
C VAL A 100 3.25 -2.64 16.42
N ASN A 101 4.21 -3.44 16.89
CA ASN A 101 5.34 -2.89 17.61
C ASN A 101 6.27 -2.16 16.64
N ARG A 102 6.67 -0.92 16.95
CA ARG A 102 7.60 -0.12 16.15
C ARG A 102 8.87 -0.89 15.76
N SER A 103 9.43 -1.66 16.69
CA SER A 103 10.66 -2.44 16.45
C SER A 103 10.51 -3.48 15.33
N SER A 104 9.30 -4.05 15.14
CA SER A 104 9.02 -5.00 14.05
C SER A 104 9.13 -4.36 12.65
N LEU A 105 9.03 -3.03 12.57
CA LEU A 105 9.23 -2.29 11.33
C LEU A 105 10.71 -1.91 11.09
N LEU A 106 11.54 -1.89 12.13
CA LEU A 106 12.92 -1.39 12.08
C LEU A 106 14.00 -2.49 12.14
N LEU A 107 13.63 -3.66 12.66
CA LEU A 107 14.54 -4.77 12.93
C LEU A 107 14.25 -5.98 12.03
N ASN A 108 15.27 -6.84 11.93
CA ASN A 108 15.22 -8.11 11.19
C ASN A 108 14.78 -7.99 9.72
N ILE A 109 15.04 -6.85 9.07
CA ILE A 109 14.68 -6.67 7.65
C ILE A 109 15.48 -7.66 6.80
N GLY A 110 14.79 -8.59 6.14
CA GLY A 110 15.40 -9.62 5.28
C GLY A 110 15.98 -10.84 6.02
N GLY A 111 15.93 -10.90 7.35
CA GLY A 111 16.43 -12.03 8.12
C GLY A 111 15.37 -13.10 8.42
N GLU A 112 15.74 -14.11 9.21
CA GLU A 112 14.93 -15.34 9.42
C GLU A 112 13.59 -15.11 10.13
N HIS A 113 13.44 -14.02 10.88
CA HIS A 113 12.15 -13.65 11.51
C HIS A 113 11.43 -12.50 10.81
N ASP A 114 11.83 -12.16 9.58
CA ASP A 114 11.10 -11.24 8.72
C ASP A 114 9.93 -11.94 8.00
N THR A 115 8.87 -12.23 8.74
CA THR A 115 7.72 -12.94 8.19
C THR A 115 7.06 -12.18 7.03
N ASN A 116 6.30 -12.88 6.18
CA ASN A 116 5.49 -12.25 5.13
C ASN A 116 4.57 -11.14 5.67
N HIS A 117 4.17 -11.25 6.93
CA HIS A 117 3.35 -10.27 7.61
C HIS A 117 4.14 -9.00 7.97
N ASN A 118 5.37 -9.13 8.46
CA ASN A 118 6.25 -8.01 8.80
C ASN A 118 6.62 -7.19 7.55
N ILE A 119 7.09 -7.84 6.49
CA ILE A 119 7.39 -7.15 5.23
C ILE A 119 6.12 -6.50 4.63
N THR A 120 4.97 -7.17 4.70
CA THR A 120 3.71 -6.61 4.20
C THR A 120 3.34 -5.33 4.94
N ARG A 121 3.38 -5.33 6.28
CA ARG A 121 3.11 -4.13 7.08
C ARG A 121 4.09 -3.00 6.78
N ARG A 122 5.39 -3.30 6.74
CA ARG A 122 6.44 -2.32 6.47
C ARG A 122 6.30 -1.69 5.09
N MET A 123 6.00 -2.49 4.05
CA MET A 123 5.83 -1.96 2.70
C MET A 123 4.50 -1.23 2.52
N LEU A 124 3.40 -1.68 3.13
CA LEU A 124 2.15 -0.92 3.12
C LEU A 124 2.33 0.43 3.82
N PHE A 125 3.00 0.44 4.97
CA PHE A 125 3.34 1.65 5.71
C PHE A 125 4.12 2.65 4.84
N LEU A 126 5.19 2.19 4.18
CA LEU A 126 6.02 3.05 3.34
C LEU A 126 5.30 3.48 2.06
N LEU A 127 4.69 2.54 1.33
CA LEU A 127 4.26 2.79 -0.03
C LEU A 127 2.89 3.48 -0.12
N GLU A 128 2.01 3.27 0.85
CA GLU A 128 0.65 3.82 0.85
C GLU A 128 0.10 4.24 2.23
N GLY A 129 0.88 4.18 3.31
CA GLY A 129 0.38 4.46 4.65
C GLY A 129 -0.03 5.91 4.85
N GLU A 130 -1.28 6.14 5.27
CA GLU A 130 -1.87 7.45 5.54
C GLU A 130 -2.25 7.59 7.01
N ALA A 131 -1.86 8.69 7.65
CA ALA A 131 -2.22 8.95 9.05
C ALA A 131 -3.72 9.22 9.20
N LEU A 132 -4.36 8.46 10.09
CA LEU A 132 -5.66 8.79 10.68
C LEU A 132 -5.48 9.52 12.03
N PHE A 133 -4.38 9.27 12.72
CA PHE A 133 -3.99 9.96 13.94
C PHE A 133 -2.46 10.08 14.02
N ASN A 134 -1.97 11.21 14.53
CA ASN A 134 -0.55 11.49 14.77
C ASN A 134 0.35 11.41 13.51
N ALA A 135 0.07 12.29 12.53
CA ALA A 135 0.84 12.37 11.29
C ALA A 135 2.32 12.69 11.52
N ASP A 136 2.64 13.46 12.56
CA ASP A 136 4.01 13.83 12.89
C ASP A 136 4.85 12.62 13.30
N GLU A 137 4.33 11.77 14.19
CA GLU A 137 5.03 10.55 14.57
C GLU A 137 5.09 9.54 13.42
N LEU A 138 4.05 9.46 12.59
CA LEU A 138 4.09 8.65 11.37
C LEU A 138 5.25 9.07 10.45
N ARG A 139 5.44 10.38 10.23
CA ARG A 139 6.56 10.90 9.42
C ARG A 139 7.92 10.57 10.03
N LYS A 140 8.06 10.62 11.36
CA LYS A 140 9.30 10.20 12.04
C LYS A 140 9.58 8.71 11.85
N VAL A 141 8.60 7.84 12.10
CA VAL A 141 8.75 6.39 11.90
C VAL A 141 9.09 6.06 10.44
N ARG A 142 8.47 6.75 9.48
CA ARG A 142 8.80 6.62 8.04
C ARG A 142 10.25 6.96 7.76
N ARG A 143 10.74 8.09 8.28
CA ARG A 143 12.13 8.49 8.14
C ARG A 143 13.07 7.45 8.75
N GLU A 144 12.79 6.95 9.95
CA GLU A 144 13.61 5.92 10.59
C GLU A 144 13.69 4.63 9.77
N ILE A 145 12.56 4.15 9.23
CA ILE A 145 12.56 2.98 8.35
C ILE A 145 13.43 3.23 7.12
N LEU A 146 13.33 4.41 6.49
CA LEU A 146 14.16 4.77 5.34
C LEU A 146 15.65 4.83 5.70
N GLU A 147 16.00 5.36 6.87
CA GLU A 147 17.37 5.39 7.38
C GLU A 147 17.92 3.99 7.69
N ARG A 148 17.05 3.02 8.00
CA ARG A 148 17.46 1.59 8.07
C ARG A 148 17.76 1.00 6.71
N TYR A 149 17.03 1.39 5.67
CA TYR A 149 17.26 0.90 4.31
C TYR A 149 18.44 1.59 3.60
N ILE A 150 18.77 2.82 4.00
CA ILE A 150 19.76 3.67 3.35
C ILE A 150 20.93 3.86 4.32
N SER A 151 21.93 2.99 4.18
CA SER A 151 23.13 2.97 5.02
C SER A 151 23.84 4.32 5.07
N ASP A 152 24.41 4.66 6.23
CA ASP A 152 25.25 5.86 6.42
C ASP A 152 26.53 5.82 5.58
N GLN A 153 26.93 4.63 5.10
CA GLN A 153 28.08 4.44 4.20
C GLN A 153 27.69 4.52 2.72
N MET A 154 26.44 4.80 2.39
CA MET A 154 25.97 4.85 1.00
C MET A 154 26.57 6.05 0.27
N THR A 155 27.17 5.78 -0.89
CA THR A 155 27.69 6.81 -1.80
C THR A 155 26.59 7.34 -2.73
N ASP A 156 26.80 8.53 -3.26
CA ASP A 156 25.75 9.28 -3.97
C ASP A 156 25.20 8.55 -5.20
N HIS A 157 26.06 7.87 -5.96
CA HIS A 157 25.73 7.15 -7.19
C HIS A 157 24.98 5.82 -6.95
N GLN A 158 24.99 5.31 -5.73
CA GLN A 158 24.34 4.04 -5.44
C GLN A 158 22.83 4.21 -5.40
N LEU A 159 22.12 3.27 -6.01
CA LEU A 159 20.70 3.12 -5.78
C LEU A 159 20.47 2.62 -4.34
N ALA A 160 19.33 2.99 -3.74
CA ALA A 160 18.90 2.41 -2.47
C ALA A 160 18.45 0.94 -2.66
N LEU A 161 19.39 0.07 -3.05
CA LEU A 161 19.13 -1.30 -3.50
C LEU A 161 18.46 -2.14 -2.43
N PHE A 162 18.80 -1.93 -1.16
CA PHE A 162 18.16 -2.68 -0.08
C PHE A 162 16.66 -2.39 0.01
N LEU A 163 16.26 -1.11 -0.11
CA LEU A 163 14.84 -0.73 -0.21
C LEU A 163 14.21 -1.27 -1.50
N LEU A 164 14.88 -1.12 -2.64
CA LEU A 164 14.36 -1.63 -3.92
C LEU A 164 14.08 -3.14 -3.86
N ASN A 165 15.00 -3.90 -3.28
CA ASN A 165 14.86 -5.34 -3.12
C ASN A 165 13.65 -5.68 -2.28
N ASP A 166 13.34 -4.90 -1.22
CA ASP A 166 12.14 -5.11 -0.42
C ASP A 166 10.85 -4.71 -1.12
N VAL A 167 10.86 -3.65 -1.94
CA VAL A 167 9.73 -3.30 -2.81
C VAL A 167 9.43 -4.43 -3.81
N ILE A 168 10.46 -4.99 -4.43
CA ILE A 168 10.35 -6.13 -5.37
C ILE A 168 9.91 -7.41 -4.62
N ARG A 169 10.55 -7.71 -3.49
CA ARG A 169 10.26 -8.87 -2.63
C ARG A 169 8.80 -8.85 -2.22
N TYR A 170 8.31 -7.72 -1.72
CA TYR A 170 6.91 -7.56 -1.34
C TYR A 170 5.93 -7.77 -2.49
N TYR A 171 6.19 -7.20 -3.67
CA TYR A 171 5.31 -7.43 -4.83
C TYR A 171 5.26 -8.91 -5.22
N ARG A 172 6.41 -9.60 -5.22
CA ARG A 172 6.49 -11.04 -5.49
C ARG A 172 5.80 -11.87 -4.40
N THR A 173 5.98 -11.51 -3.14
CA THR A 173 5.27 -12.12 -2.00
C THR A 173 3.76 -11.97 -2.14
N MET A 174 3.24 -10.80 -2.52
CA MET A 174 1.81 -10.63 -2.78
C MET A 174 1.30 -11.50 -3.92
N ALA A 175 2.10 -11.68 -4.99
CA ALA A 175 1.72 -12.47 -6.15
C ALA A 175 1.68 -13.97 -5.83
N THR A 176 2.61 -14.48 -5.01
CA THR A 176 2.61 -15.89 -4.59
C THR A 176 1.57 -16.16 -3.48
N ASP A 177 1.43 -15.24 -2.52
CA ASP A 177 0.39 -15.29 -1.47
C ASP A 177 -1.03 -15.24 -2.05
N TYR A 178 -1.22 -14.60 -3.21
CA TYR A 178 -2.47 -14.66 -3.94
C TYR A 178 -2.86 -16.09 -4.34
N GLU A 179 -1.93 -16.90 -4.84
CA GLU A 179 -2.22 -18.30 -5.18
C GLU A 179 -2.56 -19.09 -3.91
N PHE A 180 -1.76 -18.99 -2.86
CA PHE A 180 -2.03 -19.64 -1.57
C PHE A 180 -3.43 -19.29 -1.03
N LYS A 181 -3.77 -17.99 -0.97
CA LYS A 181 -5.06 -17.50 -0.46
C LYS A 181 -6.27 -17.90 -1.29
N THR A 182 -6.09 -18.21 -2.57
CA THR A 182 -7.19 -18.56 -3.47
C THR A 182 -7.31 -20.06 -3.72
N VAL A 183 -6.35 -20.86 -3.24
CA VAL A 183 -6.29 -22.31 -3.49
C VAL A 183 -6.21 -23.12 -2.20
N GLU A 184 -5.28 -22.81 -1.30
CA GLU A 184 -4.87 -23.73 -0.22
C GLU A 184 -5.52 -23.46 1.13
N THR A 185 -5.99 -22.24 1.37
CA THR A 185 -6.62 -21.91 2.66
C THR A 185 -7.94 -22.66 2.85
N THR A 186 -8.28 -23.00 4.11
CA THR A 186 -9.53 -23.70 4.47
C THR A 186 -10.80 -22.99 4.01
N LYS A 187 -10.76 -21.67 3.85
CA LYS A 187 -11.80 -20.84 3.23
C LYS A 187 -11.17 -19.97 2.13
N PRO A 188 -11.05 -20.51 0.90
CA PRO A 188 -10.43 -19.80 -0.22
C PRO A 188 -11.04 -18.40 -0.41
N LYS A 189 -10.17 -17.42 -0.56
CA LYS A 189 -10.59 -16.04 -0.82
C LYS A 189 -11.07 -15.89 -2.27
N PRO A 190 -11.96 -14.91 -2.56
CA PRO A 190 -12.48 -14.69 -3.91
C PRO A 190 -11.39 -14.46 -4.95
N TRP A 191 -11.27 -15.39 -5.91
CA TRP A 191 -10.17 -15.45 -6.88
C TRP A 191 -10.23 -14.31 -7.91
N GLY A 192 -11.40 -14.09 -8.52
CA GLY A 192 -11.57 -13.17 -9.65
C GLY A 192 -11.26 -11.72 -9.28
N ILE A 193 -11.97 -11.18 -8.28
CA ILE A 193 -11.76 -9.81 -7.81
C ILE A 193 -10.34 -9.56 -7.29
N ARG A 194 -9.72 -10.54 -6.61
CA ARG A 194 -8.34 -10.41 -6.11
C ARG A 194 -7.33 -10.37 -7.25
N ASN A 195 -7.55 -11.14 -8.31
CA ASN A 195 -6.71 -11.12 -9.51
C ASN A 195 -6.70 -9.73 -10.15
N ILE A 196 -7.89 -9.14 -10.35
CA ILE A 196 -8.00 -7.82 -10.97
C ILE A 196 -7.34 -6.76 -10.08
N LYS A 197 -7.57 -6.78 -8.76
CA LYS A 197 -6.85 -5.87 -7.81
C LYS A 197 -5.32 -6.05 -7.85
N LEU A 198 -4.82 -7.27 -8.10
CA LEU A 198 -3.38 -7.54 -8.27
C LEU A 198 -2.83 -6.93 -9.57
N VAL A 199 -3.60 -6.99 -10.65
CA VAL A 199 -3.22 -6.50 -11.97
C VAL A 199 -3.17 -4.98 -12.05
N PHE A 200 -4.03 -4.29 -11.29
CA PHE A 200 -4.13 -2.83 -11.25
C PHE A 200 -3.51 -2.26 -9.96
N SER A 201 -4.29 -2.07 -8.90
CA SER A 201 -3.87 -1.31 -7.71
C SER A 201 -2.55 -1.77 -7.09
N ARG A 202 -2.35 -3.08 -6.91
CA ARG A 202 -1.09 -3.61 -6.32
C ARG A 202 0.11 -3.44 -7.25
N LYS A 203 -0.10 -3.47 -8.56
CA LYS A 203 0.95 -3.21 -9.55
C LYS A 203 1.29 -1.73 -9.63
N LEU A 204 0.30 -0.85 -9.54
CA LEU A 204 0.54 0.60 -9.48
C LEU A 204 1.33 0.97 -8.22
N LEU A 205 0.97 0.39 -7.06
CA LEU A 205 1.71 0.54 -5.81
C LEU A 205 3.18 0.12 -5.96
N TYR A 206 3.41 -1.06 -6.55
CA TYR A 206 4.76 -1.56 -6.85
C TYR A 206 5.53 -0.61 -7.79
N ALA A 207 4.92 -0.20 -8.90
CA ALA A 207 5.53 0.71 -9.85
C ALA A 207 5.88 2.05 -9.18
N SER A 208 4.98 2.61 -8.38
CA SER A 208 5.21 3.84 -7.63
C SER A 208 6.40 3.75 -6.68
N GLY A 209 6.52 2.64 -5.93
CA GLY A 209 7.70 2.39 -5.09
C GLY A 209 9.00 2.31 -5.89
N LEU A 210 8.98 1.57 -7.00
CA LEU A 210 10.13 1.39 -7.90
C LEU A 210 10.59 2.72 -8.50
N PHE A 211 9.65 3.55 -8.99
CA PHE A 211 9.94 4.86 -9.56
C PHE A 211 10.51 5.80 -8.49
N SER A 212 9.99 5.74 -7.27
CA SER A 212 10.48 6.54 -6.15
C SER A 212 11.94 6.24 -5.83
N VAL A 213 12.29 4.95 -5.73
CA VAL A 213 13.67 4.52 -5.48
C VAL A 213 14.59 4.91 -6.63
N ALA A 214 14.13 4.78 -7.88
CA ALA A 214 14.88 5.19 -9.05
C ALA A 214 15.23 6.68 -9.03
N MET A 215 14.28 7.56 -8.69
CA MET A 215 14.50 9.00 -8.57
C MET A 215 15.47 9.42 -7.45
N ALA A 216 15.73 8.51 -6.49
CA ALA A 216 16.70 8.73 -5.45
C ALA A 216 18.15 8.40 -5.89
N ALA A 217 18.37 7.91 -7.12
CA ALA A 217 19.72 7.74 -7.67
C ALA A 217 20.48 9.09 -7.73
N ASP A 218 21.82 9.03 -7.68
CA ASP A 218 22.73 10.18 -7.81
C ASP A 218 22.44 11.35 -6.83
N ARG A 219 22.16 10.99 -5.58
CA ARG A 219 21.90 11.92 -4.47
C ARG A 219 22.68 11.51 -3.24
N THR A 220 23.06 12.47 -2.42
CA THR A 220 23.61 12.20 -1.08
C THR A 220 22.67 11.31 -0.27
N ARG A 221 23.22 10.55 0.67
CA ARG A 221 22.45 9.70 1.60
C ARG A 221 21.22 10.43 2.16
N ASP A 222 21.41 11.63 2.71
CA ASP A 222 20.32 12.43 3.28
C ASP A 222 19.36 12.96 2.21
N GLY A 223 19.86 13.27 1.02
CA GLY A 223 19.04 13.60 -0.14
C GLY A 223 18.14 12.44 -0.57
N LYS A 224 18.62 11.19 -0.50
CA LYS A 224 17.81 9.99 -0.78
C LYS A 224 16.72 9.80 0.27
N VAL A 225 17.08 9.85 1.56
CA VAL A 225 16.13 9.71 2.68
C VAL A 225 15.07 10.80 2.61
N GLY A 226 15.48 12.06 2.41
CA GLY A 226 14.58 13.20 2.30
C GLY A 226 13.58 13.07 1.15
N LEU A 227 14.07 12.78 -0.06
CA LEU A 227 13.22 12.62 -1.24
C LEU A 227 12.23 11.46 -1.07
N LEU A 228 12.71 10.31 -0.59
CA LEU A 228 11.85 9.15 -0.41
C LEU A 228 10.81 9.37 0.69
N ALA A 229 11.16 10.09 1.76
CA ALA A 229 10.20 10.47 2.80
C ALA A 229 9.09 11.36 2.25
N GLU A 230 9.43 12.35 1.42
CA GLU A 230 8.47 13.24 0.74
C GLU A 230 7.56 12.44 -0.20
N TYR A 231 8.14 11.62 -1.07
CA TYR A 231 7.38 10.80 -2.01
C TYR A 231 6.45 9.84 -1.29
N PHE A 232 6.92 9.14 -0.26
CA PHE A 232 6.14 8.16 0.49
C PHE A 232 5.06 8.78 1.41
N GLU A 233 5.01 10.10 1.52
CA GLU A 233 3.88 10.83 2.12
C GLU A 233 2.76 11.12 1.12
N MET A 234 3.07 11.18 -0.18
CA MET A 234 2.08 11.41 -1.23
C MET A 234 1.24 10.16 -1.51
N PRO A 235 -0.06 10.32 -1.86
CA PRO A 235 -0.84 9.27 -2.49
C PRO A 235 -0.15 8.70 -3.72
N VAL A 236 -0.39 7.41 -4.00
CA VAL A 236 0.32 6.65 -5.05
C VAL A 236 0.25 7.33 -6.43
N ILE A 237 -0.92 7.85 -6.81
CA ILE A 237 -1.13 8.52 -8.10
C ILE A 237 -0.49 9.91 -8.11
N ASP A 238 -0.66 10.70 -7.05
CA ASP A 238 -0.04 12.02 -6.91
C ASP A 238 1.48 11.92 -6.99
N ARG A 239 2.06 10.90 -6.34
CA ARG A 239 3.50 10.57 -6.42
C ARG A 239 3.93 10.26 -7.85
N MET A 240 3.14 9.45 -8.58
CA MET A 240 3.44 9.12 -9.97
C MET A 240 3.33 10.34 -10.88
N GLU A 241 2.36 11.22 -10.65
CA GLU A 241 2.20 12.48 -11.38
C GLU A 241 3.36 13.43 -11.09
N GLN A 242 3.82 13.53 -9.85
CA GLN A 242 4.99 14.31 -9.46
C GLN A 242 6.27 13.81 -10.14
N ILE A 243 6.49 12.49 -10.18
CA ILE A 243 7.69 11.90 -10.80
C ILE A 243 7.65 12.00 -12.33
N CYS A 244 6.51 11.64 -12.93
CA CYS A 244 6.44 11.42 -14.37
C CYS A 244 5.84 12.61 -15.13
N GLY A 245 5.14 13.51 -14.47
CA GLY A 245 4.32 14.55 -15.10
C GLY A 245 3.00 14.01 -15.62
N LYS A 246 1.96 14.83 -15.52
CA LYS A 246 0.56 14.49 -15.86
C LYS A 246 0.38 13.98 -17.29
N GLU A 247 1.03 14.61 -18.25
CA GLU A 247 0.88 14.25 -19.67
C GLU A 247 1.42 12.84 -19.97
N ARG A 248 2.60 12.50 -19.43
CA ARG A 248 3.18 11.16 -19.63
C ARG A 248 2.40 10.08 -18.87
N LEU A 249 1.81 10.43 -17.73
CA LEU A 249 0.98 9.51 -16.92
C LEU A 249 -0.41 9.25 -17.54
N ALA A 250 -0.86 10.06 -18.51
CA ALA A 250 -2.22 10.02 -19.02
C ALA A 250 -2.67 8.64 -19.54
N GLY A 251 -1.78 7.89 -20.23
CA GLY A 251 -2.09 6.54 -20.73
C GLY A 251 -2.34 5.53 -19.60
N VAL A 252 -1.53 5.58 -18.55
CA VAL A 252 -1.71 4.78 -17.32
C VAL A 252 -3.03 5.15 -16.63
N MET A 253 -3.33 6.44 -16.53
CA MET A 253 -4.55 6.93 -15.89
C MET A 253 -5.82 6.62 -16.68
N ALA A 254 -5.76 6.54 -18.01
CA ALA A 254 -6.90 6.14 -18.82
C ALA A 254 -7.34 4.71 -18.44
N SER A 255 -6.39 3.76 -18.47
CA SER A 255 -6.64 2.37 -18.04
C SER A 255 -7.04 2.26 -16.57
N TYR A 256 -6.42 3.06 -15.69
CA TYR A 256 -6.72 3.01 -14.27
C TYR A 256 -8.12 3.56 -13.94
N ASN A 257 -8.53 4.66 -14.57
CA ASN A 257 -9.89 5.20 -14.44
C ASN A 257 -10.94 4.21 -14.94
N TYR A 258 -10.67 3.47 -16.02
CA TYR A 258 -11.56 2.41 -16.49
C TYR A 258 -11.74 1.30 -15.44
N PHE A 259 -10.63 0.85 -14.85
CA PHE A 259 -10.67 -0.11 -13.75
C PHE A 259 -11.50 0.39 -12.57
N LEU A 260 -11.26 1.63 -12.11
CA LEU A 260 -12.00 2.23 -11.00
C LEU A 260 -13.49 2.37 -11.33
N ASP A 261 -13.85 2.81 -12.54
CA ASP A 261 -15.26 2.95 -12.95
C ASP A 261 -16.03 1.62 -12.90
N LYS A 262 -15.38 0.51 -13.28
CA LYS A 262 -15.96 -0.83 -13.14
C LYS A 262 -16.01 -1.27 -11.67
N PHE A 263 -15.01 -0.91 -10.86
CA PHE A 263 -14.90 -1.31 -9.45
C PHE A 263 -15.75 -0.50 -8.48
N GLU A 264 -16.25 0.66 -8.89
CA GLU A 264 -17.26 1.44 -8.17
C GLU A 264 -18.64 0.76 -8.22
N ARG A 265 -18.90 -0.12 -9.20
CA ARG A 265 -20.18 -0.79 -9.41
C ARG A 265 -20.34 -2.04 -8.54
N PRO A 266 -21.30 -2.08 -7.59
CA PRO A 266 -21.48 -3.22 -6.70
C PRO A 266 -21.73 -4.54 -7.44
N GLU A 267 -22.52 -4.52 -8.51
CA GLU A 267 -22.85 -5.70 -9.31
C GLU A 267 -21.62 -6.34 -9.97
N ILE A 268 -20.66 -5.53 -10.42
CA ILE A 268 -19.40 -6.03 -10.98
C ILE A 268 -18.53 -6.65 -9.90
N ARG A 269 -18.47 -6.03 -8.70
CA ARG A 269 -17.71 -6.56 -7.57
C ARG A 269 -18.27 -7.91 -7.11
N GLU A 270 -19.58 -8.01 -6.95
CA GLU A 270 -20.23 -9.25 -6.52
C GLU A 270 -20.10 -10.35 -7.58
N HIS A 271 -20.25 -10.01 -8.87
CA HIS A 271 -19.96 -10.95 -9.96
C HIS A 271 -18.54 -11.50 -9.88
N LEU A 272 -17.53 -10.62 -9.79
CA LEU A 272 -16.12 -11.01 -9.68
C LEU A 272 -15.78 -11.76 -8.39
N LYS A 273 -16.54 -11.56 -7.30
CA LYS A 273 -16.40 -12.33 -6.05
C LYS A 273 -16.94 -13.75 -6.20
N GLY A 274 -18.00 -13.94 -6.98
CA GLY A 274 -18.63 -15.24 -7.25
C GLY A 274 -17.89 -16.11 -8.26
N LEU A 275 -16.99 -15.54 -9.05
CA LEU A 275 -16.23 -16.29 -10.06
C LEU A 275 -15.30 -17.33 -9.44
N ARG A 276 -15.37 -18.55 -9.99
CA ARG A 276 -14.42 -19.63 -9.73
C ARG A 276 -13.29 -19.63 -10.77
N ARG A 277 -12.18 -20.28 -10.45
CA ARG A 277 -10.95 -20.27 -11.27
C ARG A 277 -11.17 -20.86 -12.66
N GLU A 278 -12.11 -21.80 -12.81
CA GLU A 278 -12.46 -22.45 -14.07
C GLU A 278 -13.15 -21.47 -15.03
N GLN A 279 -13.83 -20.45 -14.50
CA GLN A 279 -14.59 -19.43 -15.25
C GLN A 279 -13.69 -18.27 -15.68
N ARG A 280 -12.42 -18.55 -15.98
CA ARG A 280 -11.42 -17.55 -16.39
C ARG A 280 -11.70 -16.91 -17.75
N ASP A 281 -12.61 -17.51 -18.51
CA ASP A 281 -13.15 -17.04 -19.79
C ASP A 281 -14.37 -16.13 -19.63
N ASP A 282 -14.85 -15.89 -18.41
CA ASP A 282 -15.91 -14.94 -18.10
C ASP A 282 -15.66 -13.58 -18.80
N ALA A 283 -16.70 -13.03 -19.44
CA ALA A 283 -16.57 -11.87 -20.29
C ALA A 283 -16.09 -10.62 -19.54
N ILE A 284 -16.63 -10.35 -18.35
CA ILE A 284 -16.26 -9.18 -17.53
C ILE A 284 -14.83 -9.35 -17.00
N PHE A 285 -14.49 -10.55 -16.52
CA PHE A 285 -13.14 -10.86 -16.08
C PHE A 285 -12.13 -10.70 -17.22
N ARG A 286 -12.40 -11.26 -18.41
CA ARG A 286 -11.53 -11.17 -19.58
C ARG A 286 -11.38 -9.74 -20.07
N GLU A 287 -12.45 -8.96 -20.10
CA GLU A 287 -12.44 -7.53 -20.44
C GLU A 287 -11.46 -6.78 -19.51
N LEU A 288 -11.62 -6.92 -18.19
CA LEU A 288 -10.74 -6.29 -17.20
C LEU A 288 -9.30 -6.81 -17.25
N LYS A 289 -9.10 -8.11 -17.54
CA LYS A 289 -7.75 -8.68 -17.71
C LYS A 289 -7.05 -8.13 -18.96
N ASN A 290 -7.77 -7.99 -20.07
CA ASN A 290 -7.24 -7.40 -21.30
C ASN A 290 -6.84 -5.94 -21.08
N GLU A 291 -7.68 -5.17 -20.40
CA GLU A 291 -7.33 -3.80 -19.99
C GLU A 291 -6.11 -3.79 -19.06
N GLY A 292 -6.01 -4.77 -18.15
CA GLY A 292 -4.85 -4.93 -17.29
C GLY A 292 -3.54 -5.22 -18.04
N HIS A 293 -3.60 -5.89 -19.19
CA HIS A 293 -2.45 -6.03 -20.09
C HIS A 293 -2.09 -4.70 -20.75
N HIS A 294 -3.08 -3.91 -21.17
CA HIS A 294 -2.86 -2.55 -21.67
C HIS A 294 -2.20 -1.65 -20.62
N PHE A 295 -2.76 -1.60 -19.41
CA PHE A 295 -2.21 -0.91 -18.25
C PHE A 295 -0.73 -1.26 -17.99
N THR A 296 -0.38 -2.55 -18.11
CA THR A 296 1.00 -3.00 -17.91
C THR A 296 1.94 -2.47 -19.00
N ARG A 297 1.49 -2.40 -20.27
CA ARG A 297 2.28 -1.83 -21.37
C ARG A 297 2.47 -0.33 -21.18
N GLU A 298 1.43 0.39 -20.76
CA GLU A 298 1.54 1.83 -20.47
C GLU A 298 2.49 2.10 -19.30
N LEU A 299 2.46 1.28 -18.24
CA LEU A 299 3.44 1.38 -17.14
C LEU A 299 4.88 1.11 -17.61
N LEU A 300 5.10 0.10 -18.47
CA LEU A 300 6.42 -0.20 -19.01
C LEU A 300 6.94 0.94 -19.89
N LYS A 301 6.10 1.45 -20.80
CA LYS A 301 6.40 2.62 -21.63
C LYS A 301 6.73 3.84 -20.78
N LEU A 302 5.96 4.08 -19.71
CA LEU A 302 6.22 5.16 -18.77
C LEU A 302 7.58 4.99 -18.08
N PHE A 303 7.89 3.77 -17.63
CA PHE A 303 9.18 3.46 -17.01
C PHE A 303 10.36 3.72 -17.96
N GLU A 304 10.24 3.27 -19.21
CA GLU A 304 11.25 3.46 -20.26
C GLU A 304 11.46 4.94 -20.64
N ASN A 305 10.40 5.73 -20.63
CA ASN A 305 10.48 7.16 -20.95
C ASN A 305 10.97 8.01 -19.77
N THR A 306 10.76 7.54 -18.53
CA THR A 306 11.21 8.25 -17.31
C THR A 306 12.66 7.91 -16.98
N PHE A 307 13.09 6.67 -17.18
CA PHE A 307 14.45 6.21 -16.88
C PHE A 307 15.10 5.66 -18.14
N ASP A 308 16.08 6.40 -18.66
CA ASP A 308 16.81 6.01 -19.87
C ASP A 308 17.55 4.67 -19.71
N SER A 309 18.06 4.12 -20.82
CA SER A 309 18.71 2.82 -20.86
C SER A 309 19.97 2.68 -19.98
N THR A 310 20.58 3.80 -19.59
CA THR A 310 21.80 3.83 -18.76
C THR A 310 21.50 3.95 -17.26
N HIS A 311 20.29 4.36 -16.89
CA HIS A 311 19.89 4.52 -15.49
C HIS A 311 20.03 3.20 -14.71
N PRO A 312 20.64 3.19 -13.51
CA PRO A 312 20.95 1.95 -12.77
C PRO A 312 19.73 1.09 -12.45
N ILE A 313 18.54 1.70 -12.31
CA ILE A 313 17.28 0.99 -12.10
C ILE A 313 16.99 -0.05 -13.20
N ARG A 314 17.41 0.21 -14.45
CA ARG A 314 17.09 -0.64 -15.61
C ARG A 314 17.64 -2.06 -15.43
N ARG A 315 18.82 -2.17 -14.83
CA ARG A 315 19.47 -3.45 -14.54
C ARG A 315 18.95 -4.05 -13.24
N ALA A 316 18.81 -3.23 -12.19
CA ALA A 316 18.49 -3.67 -10.83
C ALA A 316 17.08 -4.30 -10.70
N VAL A 317 16.17 -4.04 -11.64
CA VAL A 317 14.82 -4.66 -11.65
C VAL A 317 14.80 -6.02 -12.35
N ILE A 318 15.85 -6.34 -13.11
CA ILE A 318 16.01 -7.58 -13.86
C ILE A 318 16.93 -8.55 -13.12
N PHE A 319 18.08 -8.05 -12.66
CA PHE A 319 19.16 -8.80 -12.02
C PHE A 319 19.36 -8.32 -10.57
#